data_AF-A0A1S3XCH0-F1
#
_entry.id   AF-A0A1S3XCH0-F1
#
_cell.length_a   1.000
_cell.length_b   1.000
_cell.length_c   1.000
_cell.angle_alpha   90.00
_cell.angle_beta   90.00
_cell.angle_gamma   90.00
#
_symmetry.space_group_name_H-M   'P 1'
#
loop_
_entity.id
_entity.type
_entity.pdbx_description
1 polymer ?
#
loop_
_entity_poly.entity_id
_entity_poly.type
_entity_poly.pdbx_seq_one_letter_code
_entity_poly.pdbx_strand_id
1 'polypeptide(L)'
;MYVKNIVIDGFPHGIVNITCDSWVHSKFDDPEERIFFTNKSYLPSQTPSAIKRLREKELVILRGDGIGQRKKFERVYDYDVYNDIGDPDASDDTKRPVLGGNEFPYPRRCRTGGPRSEKGTPDASIYMTHLKKKECNLN
;
A
#
# COMPACT_ATOMS: atom_id res chain seq x y z
N MET A 1 -4.98 -6.30 -15.37
CA MET A 1 -5.02 -5.42 -16.57
C MET A 1 -4.60 -4.01 -16.14
N TYR A 2 -3.94 -3.24 -17.00
CA TYR A 2 -3.71 -1.81 -16.76
C TYR A 2 -4.80 -0.99 -17.46
N VAL A 3 -5.52 -0.16 -16.71
CA VAL A 3 -6.58 0.71 -17.24
C VAL A 3 -6.06 2.14 -17.25
N LYS A 4 -5.93 2.70 -18.47
CA LYS A 4 -5.43 4.06 -18.67
C LYS A 4 -6.55 5.09 -18.52
N ASN A 5 -7.59 4.99 -19.35
CA ASN A 5 -8.74 5.89 -19.35
C ASN A 5 -10.03 5.13 -19.62
N ILE A 6 -11.15 5.65 -19.12
CA ILE A 6 -12.51 5.26 -19.49
C ILE A 6 -13.20 6.49 -20.07
N VAL A 7 -13.79 6.34 -21.26
CA VAL A 7 -14.51 7.40 -21.97
C VAL A 7 -15.95 6.95 -22.13
N ILE A 8 -16.88 7.78 -21.67
CA ILE A 8 -18.32 7.52 -21.78
C ILE A 8 -18.93 8.60 -22.67
N ASP A 9 -19.48 8.17 -23.80
CA ASP A 9 -20.15 9.03 -24.78
C ASP A 9 -21.68 8.79 -24.75
N GLY A 10 -22.46 9.77 -25.20
CA GLY A 10 -23.92 9.69 -25.28
C GLY A 10 -24.70 10.47 -24.22
N PHE A 11 -24.04 11.30 -23.41
CA PHE A 11 -24.76 12.22 -22.52
C PHE A 11 -25.17 13.51 -23.24
N PRO A 12 -26.32 14.12 -22.89
CA PRO A 12 -26.74 15.42 -23.44
C PRO A 12 -25.74 16.55 -23.23
N HIS A 13 -24.86 16.40 -22.22
CA HIS A 13 -23.86 17.40 -21.82
C HIS A 13 -22.45 17.07 -22.34
N GLY A 14 -22.32 16.13 -23.27
CA GLY A 14 -21.07 15.75 -23.91
C GLY A 14 -20.34 14.58 -23.26
N ILE A 15 -19.11 14.35 -23.71
CA ILE A 15 -18.28 13.19 -23.34
C ILE A 15 -17.79 13.32 -21.88
N VAL A 16 -17.84 12.21 -21.14
CA VAL A 16 -17.27 12.11 -19.79
C VAL A 16 -15.98 11.31 -19.83
N ASN A 17 -14.90 11.93 -19.37
CA ASN A 17 -13.58 11.32 -19.25
C ASN A 17 -13.24 10.97 -17.80
N ILE A 18 -12.72 9.75 -17.62
CA ILE A 18 -12.23 9.21 -16.36
C ILE A 18 -10.77 8.79 -16.59
N THR A 19 -9.84 9.48 -15.96
CA THR A 19 -8.43 9.10 -15.96
C THR A 19 -8.16 8.12 -14.83
N CYS A 20 -7.74 6.92 -15.18
CA CYS A 20 -7.60 5.80 -14.25
C CYS A 20 -6.13 5.57 -13.86
N ASP A 21 -5.24 5.49 -14.84
CA ASP A 21 -3.80 5.22 -14.73
C ASP A 21 -3.43 4.19 -13.65
N SER A 22 -4.16 3.07 -13.62
CA SER A 22 -4.04 2.09 -12.55
C SER A 22 -4.13 0.65 -13.04
N TRP A 23 -3.38 -0.22 -12.36
CA TRP A 23 -3.61 -1.66 -12.42
C TRP A 23 -4.93 -2.03 -11.75
N VAL A 24 -5.66 -2.95 -12.38
CA VAL A 24 -6.87 -3.60 -11.89
C VAL A 24 -6.57 -5.11 -11.87
N HIS A 25 -6.72 -5.69 -10.68
CA HIS A 25 -6.42 -7.09 -10.40
C HIS A 25 -7.65 -7.98 -10.62
N SER A 26 -7.46 -9.29 -10.56
CA SER A 26 -8.58 -10.21 -10.65
C SER A 26 -9.48 -10.07 -9.42
N LYS A 27 -10.81 -10.18 -9.61
CA LYS A 27 -11.77 -10.24 -8.50
C LYS A 27 -11.55 -11.44 -7.55
N PHE A 28 -10.75 -12.41 -8.00
CA PHE A 28 -10.36 -13.57 -7.20
C PHE A 28 -9.14 -13.29 -6.30
N ASP A 29 -8.35 -12.27 -6.62
CA ASP A 29 -7.19 -11.87 -5.80
C ASP A 29 -7.61 -10.88 -4.69
N ASP A 30 -8.48 -9.94 -5.03
CA ASP A 30 -9.05 -8.94 -4.13
C ASP A 30 -10.55 -8.81 -4.46
N PRO A 31 -11.45 -9.17 -3.53
CA PRO A 31 -12.89 -9.08 -3.76
C PRO A 31 -13.39 -7.63 -3.75
N GLU A 32 -12.60 -6.66 -3.26
CA GLU A 32 -13.04 -5.28 -3.22
C GLU A 32 -13.08 -4.63 -4.61
N GLU A 33 -14.22 -4.04 -4.92
CA GLU A 33 -14.47 -3.40 -6.20
C GLU A 33 -13.63 -2.14 -6.37
N ARG A 34 -13.06 -1.97 -7.57
CA ARG A 34 -12.28 -0.78 -7.91
C ARG A 34 -13.18 0.35 -8.37
N ILE A 35 -13.06 1.48 -7.70
CA ILE A 35 -13.81 2.70 -8.02
C ILE A 35 -12.89 3.68 -8.74
N PHE A 36 -13.41 4.31 -9.81
CA PHE A 36 -12.76 5.41 -10.51
C PHE A 36 -13.70 6.62 -10.53
N PHE A 37 -13.14 7.82 -10.31
CA PHE A 37 -13.89 9.08 -10.33
C PHE A 37 -13.59 9.86 -11.60
N THR A 38 -14.55 10.64 -12.08
CA THR A 38 -14.35 11.58 -13.19
C THR A 38 -13.29 12.63 -12.83
N ASN A 39 -12.69 13.26 -13.84
CA ASN A 39 -11.60 14.23 -13.65
C ASN A 39 -12.01 15.57 -13.00
N LYS A 40 -13.24 15.70 -12.49
CA LYS A 40 -13.71 16.88 -11.77
C LYS A 40 -13.21 16.86 -10.33
N SER A 41 -12.57 17.95 -9.90
CA SER A 41 -12.04 18.10 -8.54
C SER A 41 -13.08 18.70 -7.60
N TYR A 42 -13.16 18.16 -6.38
CA TYR A 42 -14.05 18.64 -5.32
C TYR A 42 -13.32 18.67 -3.97
N LEU A 43 -13.48 19.77 -3.23
CA LEU A 43 -13.20 19.78 -1.79
C LEU A 43 -14.11 18.78 -1.07
N PRO A 44 -13.72 18.27 0.12
CA PRO A 44 -14.57 17.35 0.88
C PRO A 44 -15.99 17.90 1.12
N SER A 45 -16.13 19.18 1.46
CA SER A 45 -17.41 19.87 1.66
C SER A 45 -18.25 20.00 0.39
N GLN A 46 -17.60 20.03 -0.78
CA GLN A 46 -18.24 20.20 -2.10
C GLN A 46 -18.48 18.88 -2.83
N THR A 47 -18.09 17.74 -2.24
CA THR A 47 -18.29 16.43 -2.87
C THR A 47 -19.80 16.18 -3.05
N PRO A 48 -20.29 15.86 -4.26
CA PRO A 48 -21.70 15.58 -4.49
C PRO A 48 -22.21 14.50 -3.53
N SER A 49 -23.38 14.73 -2.93
CA SER A 49 -23.95 13.86 -1.89
C SER A 49 -24.00 12.39 -2.30
N ALA A 50 -24.36 12.13 -3.57
CA ALA A 50 -24.46 10.80 -4.14
C ALA A 50 -23.15 9.98 -4.10
N ILE A 51 -21.97 10.63 -4.08
CA ILE A 51 -20.68 9.95 -4.13
C ILE A 51 -19.84 10.08 -2.85
N LYS A 52 -20.34 10.78 -1.82
CA LYS A 52 -19.61 10.96 -0.54
C LYS A 52 -19.23 9.62 0.09
N ARG A 53 -20.18 8.68 0.16
CA ARG A 53 -19.96 7.34 0.71
C ARG A 53 -18.87 6.57 -0.05
N LEU A 54 -18.83 6.69 -1.38
CA LEU A 54 -17.82 6.03 -2.21
C LEU A 54 -16.43 6.64 -1.98
N ARG A 55 -16.35 7.97 -1.87
CA ARG A 55 -15.10 8.67 -1.52
C ARG A 55 -14.56 8.21 -0.17
N GLU A 56 -15.43 8.12 0.84
CA GLU A 56 -15.05 7.65 2.18
C GLU A 56 -14.62 6.19 2.20
N LYS A 57 -15.37 5.30 1.52
CA LYS A 57 -15.02 3.88 1.40
C LYS A 57 -13.63 3.70 0.79
N GLU A 58 -13.34 4.39 -0.33
CA GLU A 58 -12.04 4.30 -1.00
C GLU A 58 -10.89 4.78 -0.09
N LEU A 59 -11.10 5.85 0.68
CA LEU A 59 -10.09 6.34 1.63
C LEU A 59 -9.85 5.37 2.80
N VAL A 60 -10.85 4.58 3.21
CA VAL A 60 -10.68 3.52 4.21
C VAL A 60 -9.87 2.36 3.62
N ILE A 61 -10.20 1.91 2.40
CA ILE A 61 -9.46 0.86 1.69
C ILE A 61 -7.99 1.24 1.54
N LEU A 62 -7.70 2.48 1.12
CA LEU A 62 -6.33 2.97 0.94
C LEU A 62 -5.54 3.05 2.26
N ARG A 63 -6.18 3.18 3.41
CA ARG A 63 -5.51 3.16 4.72
C ARG A 63 -5.25 1.74 5.23
N GLY A 64 -6.14 0.80 4.92
CA GLY A 64 -6.08 -0.56 5.45
C GLY A 64 -6.30 -0.62 6.96
N ASP A 65 -5.85 -1.73 7.56
CA ASP A 65 -6.09 -2.10 8.96
C ASP A 65 -4.83 -2.07 9.84
N GLY A 66 -3.68 -1.70 9.28
CA GLY A 66 -2.40 -1.65 9.97
C GLY A 66 -1.76 -3.02 10.28
N ILE A 67 -2.36 -4.12 9.82
CA ILE A 67 -1.87 -5.48 10.07
C ILE A 67 -1.56 -6.22 8.77
N GLY A 68 -0.98 -7.42 8.87
CA GLY A 68 -0.66 -8.28 7.72
C GLY A 68 0.52 -7.81 6.84
N GLN A 69 1.03 -8.73 6.02
CA GLN A 69 2.09 -8.49 5.04
C GLN A 69 1.50 -7.90 3.76
N ARG A 70 2.16 -6.88 3.19
CA ARG A 70 1.69 -6.24 1.97
C ARG A 70 1.86 -7.13 0.75
N LYS A 71 0.78 -7.27 -0.03
CA LYS A 71 0.78 -8.02 -1.30
C LYS A 71 0.98 -7.08 -2.48
N LYS A 72 1.48 -7.61 -3.61
CA LYS A 72 1.79 -6.83 -4.81
C LYS A 72 0.59 -6.07 -5.40
N PHE A 73 -0.63 -6.55 -5.18
CA PHE A 73 -1.85 -5.96 -5.72
C PHE A 73 -2.53 -4.97 -4.77
N GLU A 74 -2.09 -4.93 -3.51
CA GLU A 74 -2.69 -4.05 -2.50
C GLU A 74 -2.30 -2.59 -2.77
N ARG A 75 -3.23 -1.68 -2.47
CA ARG A 75 -3.01 -0.23 -2.51
C ARG A 75 -3.07 0.40 -1.12
N VAL A 76 -2.68 -0.37 -0.11
CA VAL A 76 -2.71 0.07 1.28
C VAL A 76 -1.46 0.93 1.55
N TYR A 77 -1.68 2.17 1.99
CA TYR A 77 -0.67 3.12 2.38
C TYR A 77 -0.74 3.31 3.89
N ASP A 78 0.31 2.87 4.56
CA ASP A 78 0.48 2.98 6.00
C ASP A 78 1.95 3.20 6.34
N TYR A 79 2.26 3.54 7.59
CA TYR A 79 3.56 3.99 8.02
C TYR A 79 4.26 2.97 8.91
N ASP A 80 5.59 2.96 8.83
CA ASP A 80 6.45 2.16 9.70
C ASP A 80 7.81 2.87 9.87
N VAL A 81 8.61 2.38 10.79
CA VAL A 81 9.99 2.84 11.03
C VAL A 81 10.97 2.13 10.09
N TYR A 82 12.21 2.60 10.02
CA TYR A 82 13.29 1.90 9.32
C TYR A 82 13.90 0.84 10.24
N ASN A 83 13.18 -0.27 10.35
CA ASN A 83 13.57 -1.50 11.04
C ASN A 83 13.91 -2.63 10.05
N ASP A 84 14.01 -2.32 8.76
CA ASP A 84 14.16 -3.26 7.64
C ASP A 84 15.51 -3.10 6.91
N ILE A 85 16.42 -2.26 7.40
CA ILE A 85 17.72 -1.99 6.76
C ILE A 85 18.76 -3.08 7.10
N GLY A 86 18.75 -3.56 8.35
CA GLY A 86 19.71 -4.56 8.83
C GLY A 86 19.30 -5.99 8.52
N ASP A 87 20.27 -6.91 8.54
CA ASP A 87 20.03 -8.36 8.49
C ASP A 87 20.70 -9.06 9.69
N PRO A 88 20.15 -8.92 10.90
CA PRO A 88 20.62 -9.63 12.10
C PRO A 88 20.65 -11.17 11.98
N ASP A 89 19.84 -11.76 11.10
CA ASP A 89 19.75 -13.22 10.99
C ASP A 89 20.98 -13.79 10.27
N ALA A 90 21.51 -13.04 9.29
CA ALA A 90 22.71 -13.41 8.54
C ALA A 90 23.99 -13.32 9.37
N SER A 91 24.25 -12.18 10.03
CA SER A 91 25.37 -12.02 10.96
C SER A 91 25.16 -10.85 11.93
N ASP A 92 25.97 -10.79 12.99
CA ASP A 92 25.96 -9.66 13.92
C ASP A 92 26.49 -8.37 13.27
N ASP A 93 27.41 -8.47 12.30
CA ASP A 93 27.98 -7.31 11.59
C ASP A 93 26.97 -6.58 10.69
N THR A 94 25.90 -7.29 10.28
CA THR A 94 24.81 -6.74 9.47
C THR A 94 23.68 -6.15 10.30
N LYS A 95 23.79 -6.13 11.64
CA LYS A 95 22.84 -5.44 12.53
C LYS A 95 22.89 -3.94 12.32
N ARG A 96 21.71 -3.32 12.31
CA ARG A 96 21.55 -1.86 12.20
C ARG A 96 20.53 -1.38 13.23
N PRO A 97 20.71 -0.18 13.80
CA PRO A 97 19.72 0.40 14.71
C PRO A 97 18.44 0.74 13.96
N VAL A 98 17.32 0.75 14.68
CA VAL A 98 16.02 1.16 14.13
C VAL A 98 15.96 2.69 14.06
N LEU A 99 15.60 3.24 12.90
CA LEU A 99 15.46 4.69 12.70
C LEU A 99 13.98 5.09 12.65
N GLY A 100 13.60 6.07 13.48
CA GLY A 100 12.22 6.58 13.61
C GLY A 100 11.71 6.63 15.04
N GLY A 101 12.48 6.14 16.03
CA GLY A 101 12.14 6.22 17.45
C GLY A 101 12.58 7.52 18.11
N ASN A 102 12.46 7.58 19.45
CA ASN A 102 12.93 8.73 20.23
C ASN A 102 14.45 8.85 20.25
N GLU A 103 15.16 7.71 20.25
CA GLU A 103 16.63 7.66 20.28
C GLU A 103 17.24 8.06 18.92
N PHE A 104 16.64 7.59 17.82
CA PHE A 104 17.04 7.94 16.46
C PHE A 104 15.84 8.50 15.68
N PRO A 105 15.50 9.79 15.85
CA PRO A 105 14.40 10.40 15.12
C PRO A 105 14.63 10.36 13.62
N TYR A 106 13.63 9.90 12.86
CA TYR A 106 13.71 9.77 11.42
C TYR A 106 12.31 9.77 10.78
N PRO A 107 12.16 10.24 9.53
CA PRO A 107 10.92 10.11 8.78
C PRO A 107 10.41 8.67 8.74
N ARG A 108 9.08 8.52 8.68
CA ARG A 108 8.45 7.22 8.49
C ARG A 108 8.57 6.77 7.03
N ARG A 109 8.56 5.47 6.82
CA ARG A 109 8.50 4.83 5.50
C ARG A 109 7.18 4.09 5.30
N CYS A 110 6.91 3.65 4.09
CA CYS A 110 5.73 2.84 3.80
C CYS A 110 5.81 1.47 4.47
N ARG A 111 4.79 1.10 5.25
CA ARG A 111 4.67 -0.20 5.91
C ARG A 111 4.63 -1.34 4.90
N THR A 112 5.43 -2.37 5.15
CA THR A 112 5.55 -3.59 4.32
C THR A 112 4.96 -4.80 5.03
N GLY A 113 4.91 -4.79 6.36
CA GLY A 113 4.36 -5.88 7.17
C GLY A 113 5.14 -7.19 7.06
N GLY A 114 6.44 -7.12 6.77
CA GLY A 114 7.32 -8.28 6.74
C GLY A 114 7.40 -8.98 8.11
N PRO A 115 7.78 -10.27 8.15
CA PRO A 115 8.03 -10.97 9.40
C PRO A 115 9.22 -10.37 10.13
N ARG A 116 9.27 -10.66 11.43
CA ARG A 116 10.34 -10.21 12.31
C ARG A 116 11.57 -11.09 12.17
N SER A 117 12.73 -10.50 12.45
CA SER A 117 13.97 -11.26 12.59
C SER A 117 13.93 -12.15 13.84
N GLU A 118 14.61 -13.29 13.78
CA GLU A 118 14.79 -14.19 14.92
C GLU A 118 15.92 -13.74 15.86
N LYS A 119 16.99 -13.15 15.31
CA LYS A 119 18.19 -12.71 16.06
C LYS A 119 18.27 -11.20 16.34
N GLY A 120 17.34 -10.43 15.78
CA GLY A 120 17.26 -8.98 15.90
C GLY A 120 16.55 -8.53 17.17
N THR A 121 16.39 -7.21 17.30
CA THR A 121 15.48 -6.64 18.31
C THR A 121 14.03 -7.03 17.99
N PRO A 122 13.11 -7.03 18.97
CA PRO A 122 11.71 -7.45 18.74
C PRO A 122 10.96 -6.66 17.67
N ASP A 123 11.46 -5.48 17.30
CA ASP A 123 10.96 -4.60 16.27
C ASP A 123 11.72 -4.70 14.93
N ALA A 124 12.85 -5.41 14.86
CA ALA A 124 13.59 -5.64 13.63
C ALA A 124 12.78 -6.53 12.66
N SER A 125 12.59 -6.03 11.44
CA SER A 125 11.88 -6.74 10.37
C SER A 125 12.85 -7.26 9.32
N ILE A 126 12.53 -8.40 8.72
CA ILE A 126 13.35 -8.99 7.67
C ILE A 126 13.10 -8.23 6.37
N TYR A 127 14.18 -7.80 5.73
CA TYR A 127 14.09 -7.18 4.41
C TYR A 127 13.47 -8.15 3.40
N MET A 128 12.44 -7.70 2.68
CA MET A 128 11.57 -8.56 1.86
C MET A 128 12.30 -9.36 0.77
N THR A 129 13.48 -8.92 0.30
CA THR A 129 14.27 -9.70 -0.67
C THR A 129 14.93 -10.92 -0.04
N HIS A 130 15.23 -10.89 1.26
CA HIS A 130 15.81 -12.03 1.99
C HIS A 130 14.76 -13.10 2.30
N LEU A 131 13.49 -12.72 2.45
CA LEU A 131 12.39 -13.70 2.59
C LEU A 131 12.27 -14.61 1.40
N LYS A 132 12.28 -14.05 0.18
CA LYS A 132 12.22 -14.88 -1.04
C LYS A 132 13.41 -15.84 -1.13
N LYS A 133 14.58 -15.44 -0.64
CA LYS A 133 15.76 -16.31 -0.62
C LYS A 133 15.64 -17.40 0.45
N LYS A 134 15.12 -17.09 1.65
CA LYS A 134 14.81 -18.10 2.68
C LYS A 134 13.75 -19.09 2.18
N GLU A 135 12.65 -18.62 1.59
CA GLU A 135 11.60 -19.48 1.00
C GLU A 135 12.12 -20.36 -0.14
N CYS A 136 13.00 -19.85 -1.00
CA CYS A 136 13.63 -20.67 -2.06
C CYS A 136 14.62 -21.72 -1.52
N ASN A 137 15.23 -21.50 -0.35
CA ASN A 137 16.19 -22.44 0.25
C ASN A 137 15.52 -23.47 1.18
N LEU A 138 14.20 -23.42 1.34
CA LEU A 138 13.40 -24.33 2.16
C LEU A 138 12.68 -25.42 1.35
N ASN A 139 12.97 -25.55 0.04
CA ASN A 139 12.48 -26.62 -0.83
C ASN A 139 13.62 -27.48 -1.39
#